data_AF-A0AAV5E0A3-F1
#
_entry.id   AF-A0AAV5E0A3-F1
#
_cell.length_a   1.000
_cell.length_b   1.000
_cell.length_c   1.000
_cell.angle_alpha   90.00
_cell.angle_beta   90.00
_cell.angle_gamma   90.00
#
_symmetry.space_group_name_H-M   'P 1'
#
loop_
_entity.id
_entity.type
_entity.pdbx_description
1 polymer ?
#
loop_
_entity_poly.entity_id
_entity_poly.type
_entity_poly.pdbx_seq_one_letter_code
_entity_poly.pdbx_strand_id
1 'polypeptide(L)' 'MKLVTSYNKEVKAVVLKNAPRNAKYTSHEVQTEFLKIYAWKVQYSIREEIGNSKFYIMVDESRDESKKEQMAIVL' A
#
# COMPACT_ATOMS: atom_id res chain seq x y z
N MET A 1 18.39 -10.38 -7.71
CA MET A 1 18.28 -10.11 -9.17
C MET A 1 19.01 -8.84 -9.67
N LYS A 2 19.53 -7.96 -8.80
CA LYS A 2 20.31 -6.77 -9.22
C LYS A 2 21.74 -7.08 -9.69
N LEU A 3 22.35 -8.17 -9.23
CA LEU A 3 23.71 -8.55 -9.59
C LEU A 3 23.83 -8.94 -11.07
N VAL A 4 22.93 -9.78 -11.59
CA VAL A 4 22.97 -10.29 -12.97
C VAL A 4 22.70 -9.20 -14.01
N THR A 5 21.87 -8.21 -13.67
CA THR A 5 21.53 -7.07 -14.56
C THR A 5 22.62 -6.00 -14.65
N SER A 6 23.63 -6.03 -13.78
CA SER A 6 24.76 -5.09 -13.82
C SER A 6 25.80 -5.43 -14.90
N TYR A 7 25.89 -6.71 -15.29
CA TYR A 7 26.91 -7.21 -16.21
C TYR A 7 26.46 -7.30 -17.66
N ASN A 8 25.15 -7.32 -17.94
CA ASN A 8 24.64 -7.47 -19.29
C ASN A 8 23.58 -6.41 -19.62
N LYS A 9 23.94 -5.50 -20.54
CA LYS A 9 23.09 -4.39 -21.00
C LYS A 9 21.81 -4.88 -21.70
N GLU A 10 21.87 -6.02 -22.38
CA GLU A 10 20.72 -6.63 -23.04
C GLU A 10 19.75 -7.22 -22.02
N VAL A 11 20.25 -7.94 -21.02
CA VAL A 11 19.43 -8.47 -19.92
C VAL A 11 18.74 -7.35 -19.15
N LYS A 12 19.45 -6.23 -18.91
CA LYS A 12 18.88 -5.04 -18.25
C LYS A 12 17.71 -4.43 -19.04
N ALA A 13 17.78 -4.42 -20.37
CA ALA A 13 16.73 -3.86 -21.21
C ALA A 13 15.45 -4.72 -21.26
N VAL A 14 15.58 -6.04 -21.07
CA VAL A 14 14.49 -7.00 -21.26
C VAL A 14 13.78 -7.38 -19.95
N VAL A 15 14.50 -7.39 -18.81
CA VAL A 15 13.96 -7.84 -17.51
C VAL A 15 12.75 -7.04 -17.03
N LEU A 16 12.75 -5.71 -17.19
CA LEU A 16 11.61 -4.88 -16.78
C LEU A 16 10.49 -4.85 -17.84
N LYS A 17 10.83 -5.06 -19.11
CA LYS A 17 9.87 -4.98 -20.22
C LYS A 17 9.02 -6.26 -20.34
N ASN A 18 9.60 -7.41 -19.99
CA ASN A 18 8.95 -8.72 -20.06
C ASN A 18 8.42 -9.21 -18.70
N ALA A 19 8.60 -8.44 -17.63
CA ALA A 19 8.04 -8.81 -16.33
C ALA A 19 6.51 -8.78 -16.40
N PRO A 20 5.82 -9.87 -16.00
CA PRO A 20 4.38 -9.86 -15.87
C PRO A 20 3.99 -8.76 -14.87
N ARG A 21 3.39 -7.66 -15.35
CA ARG A 21 2.97 -6.50 -14.55
C ARG A 21 1.87 -6.83 -13.53
N ASN A 22 1.44 -8.09 -13.48
CA ASN A 22 0.43 -8.66 -12.60
C ASN A 22 1.04 -9.64 -11.59
N ALA A 23 2.27 -9.39 -11.13
CA ALA A 23 2.87 -10.17 -10.06
C ALA A 23 1.95 -10.21 -8.83
N LYS A 24 1.52 -11.42 -8.46
CA LYS A 24 0.67 -11.65 -7.28
C LYS A 24 1.58 -11.97 -6.10
N TYR A 25 1.54 -11.11 -5.07
CA TYR A 25 2.23 -11.35 -3.81
C TYR A 25 1.27 -12.09 -2.89
N THR A 26 1.31 -13.42 -2.91
CA THR A 26 0.40 -14.29 -2.13
C THR A 26 0.93 -14.63 -0.73
N SER A 27 2.18 -14.27 -0.42
CA SER A 27 2.73 -14.45 0.92
C SER A 27 1.99 -13.56 1.92
N HIS A 28 1.48 -14.18 2.98
CA HIS A 28 0.77 -13.49 4.06
C HIS A 28 1.60 -12.38 4.70
N GLU A 29 2.89 -12.65 4.93
CA GLU A 29 3.84 -11.68 5.49
C GLU A 29 3.96 -10.44 4.59
N VAL A 30 4.17 -10.66 3.30
CA VAL A 30 4.32 -9.58 2.31
C VAL A 30 3.03 -8.76 2.18
N GLN A 31 1.86 -9.42 2.16
CA GLN A 31 0.57 -8.72 2.13
C GLN A 31 0.34 -7.88 3.39
N THR A 32 0.71 -8.42 4.55
CA THR A 32 0.61 -7.71 5.83
C THR A 32 1.50 -6.46 5.85
N GLU A 33 2.75 -6.57 5.39
CA GLU A 33 3.65 -5.42 5.27
C GLU A 33 3.10 -4.38 4.31
N PHE A 34 2.59 -4.81 3.15
CA PHE A 34 2.01 -3.91 2.17
C PHE A 34 0.82 -3.14 2.74
N LEU A 35 -0.08 -3.83 3.47
CA LEU A 35 -1.22 -3.20 4.13
C LEU A 35 -0.78 -2.17 5.17
N LYS A 36 0.23 -2.49 5.99
CA LYS A 36 0.80 -1.56 6.98
C LYS A 36 1.37 -0.31 6.33
N ILE A 37 2.14 -0.47 5.25
CA ILE A 37 2.73 0.66 4.51
C ILE A 37 1.63 1.54 3.93
N TYR A 38 0.59 0.93 3.36
CA TYR A 38 -0.52 1.67 2.76
C TYR A 38 -1.32 2.43 3.82
N ALA A 39 -1.68 1.78 4.93
CA ALA A 39 -2.37 2.41 6.04
C ALA A 39 -1.58 3.61 6.58
N TRP A 40 -0.27 3.45 6.78
CA TRP A 40 0.60 4.54 7.22
C TRP A 40 0.61 5.72 6.24
N LYS A 41 0.69 5.46 4.93
CA LYS A 41 0.68 6.52 3.92
C LYS A 41 -0.63 7.30 3.91
N VAL A 42 -1.77 6.62 3.99
CA VAL A 42 -3.10 7.26 4.02
C VAL A 42 -3.25 8.12 5.27
N GLN A 43 -2.90 7.58 6.44
CA GLN A 43 -2.94 8.34 7.68
C GLN A 43 -2.02 9.57 7.63
N TYR A 44 -0.82 9.41 7.06
CA TYR A 44 0.13 10.50 6.91
C TYR A 44 -0.40 11.60 5.98
N SER A 45 -0.99 11.24 4.83
CA SER A 45 -1.55 12.25 3.91
C SER A 45 -2.70 13.02 4.55
N ILE A 46 -3.60 12.32 5.26
CA ILE A 46 -4.71 12.97 5.98
C ILE A 46 -4.17 13.90 7.07
N ARG A 47 -3.15 13.47 7.81
CA ARG A 47 -2.53 14.30 8.85
C ARG A 47 -1.89 15.56 8.27
N GLU A 48 -1.21 15.46 7.14
CA GLU A 48 -0.64 16.63 6.45
C GLU A 48 -1.73 17.61 6.00
N GLU A 49 -2.88 17.11 5.54
CA GLU A 49 -4.04 17.95 5.17
C GLU A 49 -4.67 18.66 6.38
N ILE A 50 -4.79 17.98 7.51
CA ILE A 50 -5.32 18.55 8.77
C ILE A 50 -4.32 19.55 9.38
N GLY A 51 -3.02 19.37 9.12
CA GLY A 51 -1.95 20.22 9.64
C GLY A 51 -1.66 20.00 11.12
N ASN A 52 -1.27 21.07 11.83
CA ASN A 52 -0.82 21.01 13.23
C ASN A 52 -1.97 21.05 14.27
N SER A 53 -3.13 20.49 13.95
CA SER A 53 -4.19 20.34 14.95
C SER A 53 -3.70 19.50 16.14
N LYS A 54 -4.04 19.92 17.36
CA LYS A 54 -3.67 19.19 18.58
C LYS A 54 -4.35 17.81 18.67
N PHE A 55 -5.51 17.66 18.03
CA PHE A 55 -6.29 16.42 18.03
C PHE A 55 -7.00 16.25 16.69
N TYR A 56 -7.10 15.01 16.23
CA TYR A 56 -7.94 14.60 15.11
C TYR A 56 -8.52 13.21 15.42
N ILE A 57 -9.70 12.92 14.87
CA ILE A 57 -10.34 11.61 14.96
C ILE A 57 -10.47 11.10 13.53
N MET A 58 -9.88 9.95 13.24
CA MET A 58 -10.11 9.29 11.94
C MET A 58 -11.29 8.33 12.09
N VAL A 59 -12.24 8.48 11.18
CA VAL A 59 -13.46 7.68 11.13
C VAL A 59 -13.50 6.99 9.78
N ASP A 60 -13.55 5.66 9.78
CA ASP A 60 -13.75 4.85 8.58
C ASP A 60 -15.19 4.35 8.57
N GLU A 61 -15.94 4.72 7.53
CA GLU A 61 -17.32 4.27 7.32
C GLU A 61 -17.33 3.27 6.17
N SER A 62 -17.90 2.09 6.43
CA SER A 62 -18.06 1.04 5.43
C SER A 62 -19.45 0.44 5.50
N ARG A 63 -19.98 0.01 4.35
CA ARG A 63 -21.28 -0.66 4.26
C ARG A 63 -21.09 -2.11 3.86
N ASP A 64 -21.67 -3.03 4.61
CA ASP A 64 -21.61 -4.46 4.28
C ASP A 64 -22.69 -4.88 3.26
N GLU A 65 -22.62 -6.13 2.77
CA GLU A 65 -23.57 -6.68 1.80
C GLU A 65 -25.02 -6.69 2.32
N SER A 66 -25.22 -6.65 3.65
CA SER A 66 -26.53 -6.56 4.28
C SER A 66 -27.06 -5.13 4.40
N LYS A 67 -26.37 -4.16 3.79
CA LYS A 67 -26.64 -2.71 3.82
C LYS A 67 -26.54 -2.11 5.23
N LYS A 68 -25.79 -2.73 6.12
CA LYS A 68 -25.50 -2.15 7.43
C LYS A 68 -24.26 -1.27 7.34
N GLU A 69 -24.37 -0.07 7.89
CA GLU A 69 -23.21 0.80 8.10
C GLU A 69 -22.39 0.28 9.28
N GLN A 70 -21.08 0.30 9.10
CA GLN A 70 -20.08 0.03 10.11
C GLN A 70 -19.14 1.23 10.18
N MET A 71 -18.79 1.62 11.40
CA MET A 71 -17.93 2.77 11.64
C MET A 71 -16.80 2.38 12.58
N ALA A 72 -15.56 2.56 12.14
CA ALA A 72 -14.36 2.32 12.94
C ALA A 72 -13.71 3.65 13.28
N ILE A 73 -13.38 3.85 14.57
CA ILE A 73 -12.67 5.03 15.05
C ILE A 73 -11.22 4.65 15.29
N VAL A 74 -10.30 5.43 14.70
CA VAL A 74 -8.86 5.30 14.92
C VAL A 74 -8.38 6.54 15.67
N LEU A 75 -7.75 6.30 16.82
CA LEU A 75 -7.17 7.30 17.71
C LEU A 75 -5.69 7.54 17.40
#